data_AF-A0A938LS10-F1
#
_entry.id   AF-A0A938LS10-F1
#
_cell.length_a   1.000
_cell.length_b   1.000
_cell.length_c   1.000
_cell.angle_alpha   90.00
_cell.angle_beta   90.00
_cell.angle_gamma   90.00
#
_symmetry.space_group_name_H-M   'P 1'
#
loop_
_entity.id
_entity.type
_entity.pdbx_description
1 polymer ?
#
loop_
_entity_poly.entity_id
_entity_poly.type
_entity_poly.pdbx_seq_one_letter_code
_entity_poly.pdbx_strand_id
1 'polypeptide(L)'
;MGYGRTEGAPMNDRVLSPEERRLLTRPDYIVYVPKGHEDGAYDRVNEHFLVFNGPDGSLMTIWTQEWQVPGQGNVNHTIFARSTDEGQTWSPPQTIAGPCRVDDPAHMANWAFPMVSKSGRIYVIYNAYHGVKGWIAFHTGTMAGSYSDDLGANWAAPQEIPMPDSPYDDPGCGIP
;
A
#
# COMPACT_ATOMS: atom_id res chain seq x y z
N MET A 1 -35.15 39.81 21.40
CA MET A 1 -35.12 38.34 21.44
C MET A 1 -34.12 37.85 20.41
N GLY A 2 -33.20 36.97 20.83
CA GLY A 2 -32.36 36.11 19.97
C GLY A 2 -31.17 36.80 19.30
N TYR A 3 -29.96 36.27 19.26
CA TYR A 3 -29.34 35.06 19.83
C TYR A 3 -27.85 35.41 19.93
N GLY A 4 -27.22 35.18 21.09
CA GLY A 4 -25.78 35.30 21.24
C GLY A 4 -25.09 34.19 20.44
N ARG A 5 -24.24 34.56 19.47
CA ARG A 5 -23.23 33.64 18.95
C ARG A 5 -22.18 33.51 20.04
N THR A 6 -22.19 32.38 20.75
CA THR A 6 -21.01 31.93 21.47
C THR A 6 -19.96 31.61 20.43
N GLU A 7 -18.90 32.42 20.38
CA GLU A 7 -17.64 32.06 19.71
C GLU A 7 -17.16 30.76 20.35
N GLY A 8 -17.22 29.66 19.58
CA GLY A 8 -16.58 28.42 19.98
C GLY A 8 -15.07 28.69 20.09
N ALA A 9 -14.48 28.32 21.22
CA ALA A 9 -13.04 28.38 21.41
C ALA A 9 -12.33 27.68 20.23
N PRO A 10 -11.17 28.19 19.75
CA PRO A 10 -10.44 27.53 18.68
C PRO A 10 -10.07 26.12 19.16
N MET A 11 -10.57 25.09 18.46
CA MET A 11 -10.18 23.72 18.71
C MET A 11 -8.72 23.61 18.30
N ASN A 12 -7.85 23.51 19.31
CA ASN A 12 -6.42 23.40 19.13
C ASN A 12 -6.11 21.97 18.71
N ASP A 13 -6.41 21.63 17.44
CA ASP A 13 -6.19 20.29 16.88
C ASP A 13 -4.69 20.08 16.64
N ARG A 14 -3.95 19.90 17.74
CA ARG A 14 -2.54 19.54 17.70
C ARG A 14 -2.40 18.14 17.10
N VAL A 15 -1.65 18.02 16.01
CA VAL A 15 -1.28 16.73 15.43
C VAL A 15 -0.40 15.95 16.41
N LEU A 16 -0.84 14.77 16.84
CA LEU A 16 -0.08 13.89 17.72
C LEU A 16 1.11 13.27 16.99
N SER A 17 2.26 13.21 17.67
CA SER A 17 3.44 12.48 17.22
C SER A 17 3.20 10.96 17.13
N PRO A 18 4.03 10.19 16.41
CA PRO A 18 3.89 8.73 16.37
C PRO A 18 3.90 8.08 17.75
N GLU A 19 4.80 8.52 18.65
CA GLU A 19 4.87 8.00 20.03
C GLU A 19 3.63 8.40 20.85
N GLU A 20 3.14 9.62 20.71
CA GLU A 20 1.90 10.05 21.39
C GLU A 20 0.69 9.25 20.91
N ARG A 21 0.59 8.98 19.61
CA ARG A 21 -0.46 8.12 19.04
C ARG A 21 -0.35 6.70 19.58
N ARG A 22 0.86 6.13 19.64
CA ARG A 22 1.12 4.79 20.18
C ARG A 22 0.69 4.69 21.65
N LEU A 23 1.05 5.68 22.46
CA LEU A 23 0.65 5.70 23.88
C LEU A 23 -0.86 5.87 24.05
N LEU A 24 -1.53 6.57 23.13
CA LEU A 24 -2.98 6.75 23.16
C LEU A 24 -3.73 5.47 22.71
N THR A 25 -3.35 4.88 21.58
CA THR A 25 -4.04 3.74 20.99
C THR A 25 -3.64 2.41 21.60
N ARG A 26 -2.43 2.32 22.19
CA ARG A 26 -1.85 1.13 22.83
C ARG A 26 -2.05 -0.13 21.98
N PRO A 27 -1.50 -0.14 20.75
CA PRO A 27 -1.69 -1.27 19.85
C PRO A 27 -0.96 -2.51 20.41
N ASP A 28 -1.60 -3.67 20.32
CA ASP A 28 -0.98 -4.95 20.68
C ASP A 28 0.17 -5.31 19.74
N TYR A 29 0.06 -4.90 18.46
CA TYR A 29 1.03 -5.17 17.41
C TYR A 29 1.35 -3.91 16.62
N ILE A 30 2.64 -3.76 16.27
CA ILE A 30 3.13 -2.69 15.39
C ILE A 30 3.90 -3.36 14.26
N VAL A 31 3.36 -3.25 13.04
CA VAL A 31 4.00 -3.80 11.84
C VAL A 31 4.97 -2.79 11.24
N TYR A 32 4.48 -1.57 11.00
CA TYR A 32 5.29 -0.51 10.41
C TYR A 32 4.75 0.88 10.79
N VAL A 33 5.66 1.80 11.09
CA VAL A 33 5.37 3.22 11.33
C VAL A 33 6.10 4.02 10.25
N PRO A 34 5.39 4.80 9.41
CA PRO A 34 6.03 5.61 8.38
C PRO A 34 7.08 6.56 8.96
N LYS A 35 8.20 6.70 8.27
CA LYS A 35 9.31 7.57 8.68
C LYS A 35 9.16 8.99 8.12
N GLY A 36 8.26 9.19 7.15
CA GLY A 36 7.98 10.51 6.61
C GLY A 36 9.12 10.98 5.71
N HIS A 37 9.64 12.17 6.00
CA HIS A 37 10.76 12.76 5.27
C HIS A 37 12.12 12.47 5.91
N GLU A 38 12.15 11.73 7.02
CA GLU A 38 13.41 11.35 7.67
C GLU A 38 14.16 10.35 6.78
N ASP A 39 15.48 10.49 6.73
CA ASP A 39 16.41 9.60 6.03
C ASP A 39 16.13 9.34 4.54
N GLY A 40 15.39 10.24 3.87
CA GLY A 40 15.05 10.09 2.45
C GLY A 40 14.10 8.91 2.17
N ALA A 41 13.34 8.46 3.18
CA ALA A 41 12.39 7.35 3.04
C ALA A 41 11.12 7.74 2.26
N TYR A 42 10.73 9.03 2.30
CA TYR A 42 9.56 9.64 1.63
C TYR A 42 8.21 8.96 1.91
N ASP A 43 8.13 8.01 2.83
CA ASP A 43 6.96 7.19 3.10
C ASP A 43 6.01 7.89 4.07
N ARG A 44 4.71 7.92 3.73
CA ARG A 44 3.78 8.75 4.53
C ARG A 44 2.49 8.05 4.91
N VAL A 45 1.93 7.27 4.00
CA VAL A 45 0.62 6.65 4.16
C VAL A 45 0.77 5.16 3.96
N ASN A 46 0.16 4.40 4.85
CA ASN A 46 -0.08 2.97 4.65
C ASN A 46 -1.60 2.78 4.55
N GLU A 47 -2.05 2.12 3.49
CA GLU A 47 -3.46 1.84 3.24
C GLU A 47 -3.62 0.40 2.71
N HIS A 48 -4.87 -0.05 2.64
CA HIS A 48 -5.21 -1.41 2.18
C HIS A 48 -4.33 -2.49 2.83
N PHE A 49 -4.24 -2.44 4.17
CA PHE A 49 -3.41 -3.34 4.95
C PHE A 49 -4.13 -4.67 5.17
N LEU A 50 -3.57 -5.76 4.64
CA LEU A 50 -4.12 -7.11 4.75
C LEU A 50 -3.14 -8.00 5.51
N VAL A 51 -3.67 -8.78 6.45
CA VAL A 51 -2.95 -9.83 7.18
C VAL A 51 -3.48 -11.18 6.72
N PHE A 52 -2.59 -12.15 6.48
CA PHE A 52 -2.96 -13.49 6.07
C PHE A 52 -1.99 -14.53 6.63
N ASN A 53 -2.45 -15.78 6.71
CA ASN A 53 -1.60 -16.89 7.11
C ASN A 53 -0.76 -17.33 5.91
N GLY A 54 0.56 -17.40 6.13
CA GLY A 54 1.51 -18.00 5.22
C GLY A 54 1.35 -19.52 5.14
N PRO A 55 1.89 -20.15 4.10
CA PRO A 55 1.80 -21.59 3.89
C PRO A 55 2.56 -22.42 4.94
N ASP A 56 3.47 -21.80 5.68
CA ASP A 56 4.23 -22.37 6.79
C ASP A 56 3.63 -22.05 8.17
N GLY A 57 2.47 -21.40 8.22
CA GLY A 57 1.82 -20.94 9.46
C GLY A 57 2.34 -19.61 10.00
N SER A 58 3.30 -18.95 9.32
CA SER A 58 3.72 -17.60 9.67
C SER A 58 2.62 -16.57 9.41
N LEU A 59 2.63 -15.43 10.11
CA LEU A 59 1.78 -14.30 9.75
C LEU A 59 2.46 -13.48 8.67
N MET A 60 1.72 -13.12 7.63
CA MET A 60 2.21 -12.33 6.51
C MET A 60 1.31 -11.12 6.29
N THR A 61 1.90 -10.05 5.77
CA THR A 61 1.19 -8.80 5.49
C THR A 61 1.49 -8.32 4.09
N ILE A 62 0.47 -7.69 3.50
CA ILE A 62 0.59 -6.88 2.29
C ILE A 62 -0.10 -5.55 2.56
N TRP A 63 0.51 -4.45 2.14
CA TRP A 63 -0.16 -3.15 2.15
C TRP A 63 0.32 -2.27 1.01
N THR A 64 -0.52 -1.27 0.68
CA THR A 64 -0.11 -0.18 -0.20
C THR A 64 0.53 0.91 0.64
N GLN A 65 1.71 1.34 0.23
CA GLN A 65 2.38 2.46 0.85
C GLN A 65 2.61 3.56 -0.18
N GLU A 66 2.43 4.80 0.27
CA GLU A 66 2.66 5.98 -0.55
C GLU A 66 4.01 6.60 -0.24
N TRP A 67 4.78 6.86 -1.30
CA TRP A 67 5.84 7.86 -1.29
C TRP A 67 5.31 9.23 -1.73
N GLN A 68 5.68 10.27 -1.01
CA GLN A 68 5.44 11.64 -1.45
C GLN A 68 6.66 12.16 -2.21
N VAL A 69 6.59 12.10 -3.55
CA VAL A 69 7.68 12.51 -4.43
C VAL A 69 7.58 14.00 -4.78
N PRO A 70 8.61 14.82 -4.49
CA PRO A 70 8.60 16.24 -4.83
C PRO A 70 8.37 16.48 -6.33
N GLY A 71 7.36 17.28 -6.66
CA GLY A 71 7.02 17.65 -8.04
C GLY A 71 6.24 16.60 -8.83
N GLN A 72 6.03 15.39 -8.28
CA GLN A 72 5.29 14.31 -8.97
C GLN A 72 4.03 13.87 -8.21
N GLY A 73 3.94 14.16 -6.91
CA GLY A 73 2.79 13.80 -6.08
C GLY A 73 3.00 12.47 -5.37
N ASN A 74 1.90 11.81 -4.99
CA ASN A 74 1.98 10.54 -4.28
C ASN A 74 2.14 9.39 -5.27
N VAL A 75 2.99 8.43 -4.91
CA VAL A 75 3.35 7.29 -5.74
C VAL A 75 3.19 6.03 -4.88
N ASN A 76 2.42 5.08 -5.38
CA ASN A 76 2.05 3.88 -4.63
C ASN A 76 2.92 2.69 -5.01
N HIS A 77 3.31 1.94 -3.99
CA HIS A 77 3.96 0.64 -4.14
C HIS A 77 3.35 -0.36 -3.15
N THR A 78 3.49 -1.64 -3.49
CA THR A 78 3.03 -2.75 -2.66
C THR A 78 4.18 -3.24 -1.81
N ILE A 79 3.95 -3.28 -0.50
CA ILE A 79 4.92 -3.75 0.49
C ILE A 79 4.49 -5.10 1.07
N PHE A 80 5.46 -5.94 1.35
CA PHE A 80 5.34 -7.20 2.08
C PHE A 80 6.14 -7.19 3.38
N ALA A 81 5.61 -7.81 4.42
CA ALA A 81 6.39 -8.22 5.60
C ALA A 81 5.87 -9.54 6.17
N ARG A 82 6.72 -10.25 6.90
CA ARG A 82 6.43 -11.55 7.51
C ARG A 82 6.82 -11.56 8.97
N SER A 83 6.04 -12.25 9.78
CA SER A 83 6.31 -12.53 11.19
C SER A 83 6.28 -14.04 11.44
N THR A 84 7.32 -14.54 12.11
CA THR A 84 7.44 -15.95 12.52
C THR A 84 7.11 -16.17 14.01
N ASP A 85 6.64 -15.13 14.70
CA ASP A 85 6.40 -15.10 16.14
C ASP A 85 5.04 -14.50 16.50
N GLU A 86 4.03 -14.80 15.68
CA GLU A 86 2.63 -14.39 15.85
C GLU A 86 2.44 -12.86 15.93
N GLY A 87 3.20 -12.13 15.10
CA GLY A 87 3.09 -10.69 14.92
C GLY A 87 3.91 -9.86 15.90
N GLN A 88 4.63 -10.49 16.83
CA GLN A 88 5.46 -9.78 17.82
C GLN A 88 6.60 -9.01 17.15
N THR A 89 7.26 -9.63 16.17
CA THR A 89 8.27 -8.99 15.32
C THR A 89 7.99 -9.26 13.84
N TRP A 90 8.45 -8.33 13.01
CA TRP A 90 8.24 -8.37 11.56
C TRP A 90 9.58 -8.24 10.83
N SER A 91 9.72 -8.94 9.71
CA SER A 91 10.81 -8.73 8.77
C SER A 91 10.86 -7.28 8.31
N PRO A 92 12.03 -6.77 7.89
CA PRO A 92 12.10 -5.48 7.20
C PRO A 92 11.07 -5.41 6.05
N PRO A 93 10.34 -4.30 5.90
CA PRO A 93 9.39 -4.14 4.80
C PRO A 93 10.09 -4.25 3.44
N GLN A 94 9.52 -5.03 2.55
CA GLN A 94 10.04 -5.25 1.20
C GLN A 94 9.05 -4.72 0.16
N THR A 95 9.50 -3.84 -0.73
CA THR A 95 8.72 -3.50 -1.93
C THR A 95 8.70 -4.68 -2.88
N ILE A 96 7.51 -5.15 -3.24
CA ILE A 96 7.32 -6.32 -4.13
C ILE A 96 6.75 -5.95 -5.50
N ALA A 97 6.12 -4.77 -5.60
CA ALA A 97 5.60 -4.20 -6.84
C ALA A 97 5.49 -2.69 -6.70
N GLY A 98 5.53 -1.98 -7.82
CA GLY A 98 5.59 -0.53 -7.84
C GLY A 98 7.01 -0.01 -8.00
N PRO A 99 7.23 1.32 -7.93
CA PRO A 99 8.57 1.87 -8.01
C PRO A 99 9.43 1.41 -6.84
N CYS A 100 10.67 1.05 -7.14
CA CYS A 100 11.70 0.82 -6.13
C CYS A 100 12.46 2.11 -5.77
N ARG A 101 12.22 3.21 -6.49
CA ARG A 101 12.87 4.51 -6.34
C ARG A 101 11.92 5.64 -6.73
N VAL A 102 12.14 6.82 -6.16
CA VAL A 102 11.31 8.02 -6.39
C VAL A 102 11.36 8.59 -7.81
N ASP A 103 12.29 8.14 -8.66
CA ASP A 103 12.48 8.60 -10.04
C ASP A 103 11.69 7.79 -11.10
N ASP A 104 10.88 6.80 -10.68
CA ASP A 104 10.04 5.99 -11.57
C ASP A 104 8.53 6.03 -11.23
N PRO A 105 7.87 7.19 -11.31
CA PRO A 105 6.45 7.33 -10.92
C PRO A 105 5.48 6.64 -11.88
N ALA A 106 5.95 6.19 -13.05
CA ALA A 106 5.08 5.69 -14.11
C ALA A 106 4.58 4.27 -13.87
N HIS A 107 5.14 3.55 -12.89
CA HIS A 107 4.88 2.13 -12.64
C HIS A 107 4.35 1.89 -11.23
N MET A 108 3.23 2.52 -10.86
CA MET A 108 2.65 2.36 -9.51
C MET A 108 1.92 1.02 -9.37
N ALA A 109 1.95 0.46 -8.16
CA ALA A 109 1.19 -0.72 -7.79
C ALA A 109 0.21 -0.38 -6.66
N ASN A 110 -1.08 -0.42 -6.97
CA ASN A 110 -2.16 -0.01 -6.08
C ASN A 110 -2.95 -1.23 -5.59
N TRP A 111 -3.29 -1.21 -4.29
CA TRP A 111 -4.35 -2.02 -3.68
C TRP A 111 -4.25 -3.52 -3.96
N ALA A 112 -3.18 -4.11 -3.46
CA ALA A 112 -2.85 -5.50 -3.70
C ALA A 112 -3.68 -6.49 -2.86
N PHE A 113 -3.99 -7.64 -3.45
CA PHE A 113 -4.68 -8.76 -2.80
C PHE A 113 -3.78 -10.01 -2.76
N PRO A 114 -3.44 -10.53 -1.57
CA PRO A 114 -2.71 -11.77 -1.42
C PRO A 114 -3.65 -12.98 -1.51
N MET A 115 -3.18 -14.05 -2.15
CA MET A 115 -3.85 -15.35 -2.22
C MET A 115 -2.84 -16.47 -2.02
N VAL A 116 -3.09 -17.35 -1.04
CA VAL A 116 -2.23 -18.51 -0.80
C VAL A 116 -2.87 -19.73 -1.45
N SER A 117 -2.16 -20.32 -2.41
CA SER A 117 -2.61 -21.54 -3.07
C SER A 117 -2.49 -22.76 -2.15
N LYS A 118 -3.22 -23.84 -2.47
CA LYS A 118 -3.15 -25.11 -1.72
C LYS A 118 -1.76 -25.76 -1.74
N SER A 119 -0.93 -25.48 -2.75
CA SER A 119 0.45 -25.97 -2.83
C SER A 119 1.44 -25.08 -2.09
N GLY A 120 1.00 -23.96 -1.51
CA GLY A 120 1.81 -23.06 -0.71
C GLY A 120 2.38 -21.85 -1.46
N ARG A 121 2.23 -21.75 -2.79
CA ARG A 121 2.60 -20.54 -3.53
C ARG A 121 1.73 -19.36 -3.09
N ILE A 122 2.34 -18.21 -2.89
CA ILE A 122 1.67 -16.94 -2.58
C ILE A 122 1.57 -16.15 -3.87
N TYR A 123 0.35 -15.80 -4.28
CA TYR A 123 0.09 -14.84 -5.35
C TYR A 123 -0.26 -13.49 -4.76
N VAL A 124 0.19 -12.42 -5.39
CA VAL A 124 -0.27 -11.06 -5.10
C VAL A 124 -0.68 -10.41 -6.40
N ILE A 125 -1.95 -10.02 -6.48
CA ILE A 125 -2.53 -9.29 -7.63
C ILE A 125 -2.78 -7.85 -7.24
N TYR A 126 -2.63 -6.91 -8.16
CA TYR A 126 -2.75 -5.47 -7.89
C TYR A 126 -3.14 -4.71 -9.17
N ASN A 127 -3.60 -3.48 -8.99
CA ASN A 127 -3.77 -2.54 -10.09
C ASN A 127 -2.41 -1.91 -10.44
N ALA A 128 -2.03 -1.97 -11.71
CA ALA A 128 -0.76 -1.49 -12.23
C ALA A 128 -0.97 -0.26 -13.12
N TYR A 129 -0.55 0.89 -12.63
CA TYR A 129 -0.57 2.14 -13.39
C TYR A 129 0.64 2.22 -14.31
N HIS A 130 0.44 2.67 -15.56
CA HIS A 130 1.46 2.71 -16.62
C HIS A 130 1.74 4.13 -17.15
N GLY A 131 1.50 5.16 -16.32
CA GLY A 131 1.79 6.55 -16.68
C GLY A 131 0.70 7.26 -17.48
N VAL A 132 -0.35 6.56 -17.90
CA VAL A 132 -1.54 7.14 -18.57
C VAL A 132 -2.72 7.09 -17.61
N LYS A 133 -3.25 8.26 -17.21
CA LYS A 133 -4.35 8.36 -16.25
C LYS A 133 -5.65 8.77 -16.92
N GLY A 134 -6.75 8.21 -16.44
CA GLY A 134 -8.08 8.80 -16.57
C GLY A 134 -8.25 9.91 -15.52
N TRP A 135 -9.25 9.76 -14.66
CA TRP A 135 -9.55 10.73 -13.60
C TRP A 135 -8.48 10.77 -12.50
N ILE A 136 -8.06 9.60 -12.01
CA ILE A 136 -7.09 9.46 -10.91
C ILE A 136 -6.09 8.34 -11.26
N ALA A 137 -4.79 8.61 -11.14
CA ALA A 137 -3.72 7.65 -11.44
C ALA A 137 -3.84 6.36 -10.61
N PHE A 138 -4.13 6.47 -9.31
CA PHE A 138 -4.29 5.31 -8.41
C PHE A 138 -5.39 4.32 -8.82
N HIS A 139 -6.40 4.78 -9.57
CA HIS A 139 -7.53 3.97 -10.01
C HIS A 139 -7.43 3.54 -11.48
N THR A 140 -6.40 3.98 -12.19
CA THR A 140 -6.20 3.71 -13.62
C THR A 140 -5.12 2.67 -13.78
N GLY A 141 -5.27 1.72 -14.70
CA GLY A 141 -4.23 0.74 -14.96
C GLY A 141 -4.73 -0.66 -15.21
N THR A 142 -3.82 -1.52 -15.65
CA THR A 142 -4.12 -2.93 -15.89
C THR A 142 -4.15 -3.73 -14.59
N MET A 143 -4.62 -4.97 -14.64
CA MET A 143 -4.40 -5.91 -13.56
C MET A 143 -3.06 -6.60 -13.77
N ALA A 144 -2.22 -6.65 -12.74
CA ALA A 144 -0.97 -7.40 -12.76
C ALA A 144 -0.85 -8.29 -11.54
N GLY A 145 0.06 -9.25 -11.59
CA GLY A 145 0.36 -10.12 -10.46
C GLY A 145 1.81 -10.56 -10.42
N SER A 146 2.26 -10.89 -9.21
CA SER A 146 3.52 -11.58 -8.94
C SER A 146 3.25 -12.74 -7.97
N TYR A 147 4.21 -13.64 -7.84
CA TYR A 147 4.12 -14.74 -6.89
C TYR A 147 5.44 -15.01 -6.18
N SER A 148 5.35 -15.67 -5.04
CA SER A 148 6.49 -16.20 -4.28
C SER A 148 6.28 -17.69 -3.98
N ASP A 149 7.35 -18.46 -4.16
CA ASP A 149 7.45 -19.89 -3.80
C ASP A 149 8.31 -20.13 -2.55
N ASP A 150 8.85 -19.07 -1.95
CA ASP A 150 9.85 -19.12 -0.86
C ASP A 150 9.44 -18.26 0.34
N LEU A 151 8.14 -18.32 0.68
CA LEU A 151 7.56 -17.66 1.85
C LEU A 151 7.69 -16.13 1.83
N GLY A 152 7.68 -15.54 0.63
CA GLY A 152 7.78 -14.11 0.41
C GLY A 152 9.20 -13.55 0.45
N ALA A 153 10.23 -14.42 0.47
CA ALA A 153 11.63 -13.96 0.42
C ALA A 153 12.00 -13.37 -0.94
N ASN A 154 11.53 -13.99 -2.03
CA ASN A 154 11.67 -13.48 -3.38
C ASN A 154 10.33 -13.52 -4.12
N TRP A 155 10.20 -12.61 -5.08
CA TRP A 155 9.00 -12.44 -5.90
C TRP A 155 9.36 -12.53 -7.37
N ALA A 156 8.53 -13.23 -8.14
CA ALA A 156 8.69 -13.34 -9.58
C ALA A 156 8.51 -11.97 -10.26
N ALA A 157 9.03 -11.84 -11.49
CA ALA A 157 8.75 -10.66 -12.29
C ALA A 157 7.22 -10.48 -12.48
N PRO A 158 6.69 -9.25 -12.34
CA PRO A 158 5.29 -8.97 -12.58
C PRO A 158 4.81 -9.45 -13.95
N GLN A 159 3.59 -9.95 -13.99
CA GLN A 159 2.89 -10.31 -15.22
C GLN A 159 1.55 -9.60 -15.27
N GLU A 160 1.23 -9.05 -16.43
CA GLU A 160 -0.13 -8.55 -16.68
C GLU A 160 -1.12 -9.72 -16.76
N ILE A 161 -2.30 -9.49 -16.23
CA ILE A 161 -3.42 -10.40 -16.23
C ILE A 161 -4.43 -9.82 -17.24
N PRO A 162 -4.63 -10.46 -18.40
CA PRO A 162 -5.60 -9.98 -19.39
C PRO A 162 -7.00 -9.93 -18.77
N MET A 163 -7.56 -8.74 -18.71
CA MET A 163 -8.94 -8.54 -18.28
C MET A 163 -9.86 -8.54 -19.50
N PRO A 164 -11.07 -9.14 -19.40
CA PRO A 164 -12.04 -9.08 -20.48
C PRO A 164 -12.56 -7.66 -20.65
N ASP A 165 -12.90 -7.30 -21.90
CA ASP A 165 -13.54 -6.02 -22.20
C ASP A 165 -14.81 -5.83 -21.36
N SER A 166 -14.96 -4.63 -20.83
CA SER A 166 -16.09 -4.23 -20.01
C SER A 166 -16.81 -3.02 -20.62
N PRO A 167 -18.14 -2.92 -20.49
CA PRO A 167 -18.89 -1.76 -20.98
C PRO A 167 -18.56 -0.45 -20.24
N TYR A 168 -17.77 -0.53 -19.16
CA TYR A 168 -17.28 0.62 -18.39
C TYR A 168 -15.88 1.05 -18.79
N ASP A 169 -15.25 0.38 -19.75
CA ASP A 169 -13.91 0.71 -20.22
C ASP A 169 -13.92 2.02 -21.01
N ASP A 170 -12.75 2.63 -21.16
CA ASP A 170 -12.63 3.85 -21.94
C ASP A 170 -13.09 3.61 -23.39
N PRO A 171 -14.11 4.34 -23.88
CA PRO A 171 -14.62 4.14 -25.24
C PRO A 171 -13.57 4.40 -26.33
N GLY A 172 -12.50 5.14 -26.01
CA GLY A 172 -11.37 5.42 -26.90
C GLY A 172 -10.24 4.39 -26.83
N CYS A 173 -10.31 3.40 -25.93
CA CYS A 173 -9.25 2.44 -25.61
C CYS A 173 -7.89 3.08 -25.28
N GLY A 174 -7.89 4.36 -24.87
CA GLY A 174 -6.68 5.11 -24.54
C GLY A 174 -6.29 5.00 -23.07
N ILE A 175 -7.24 4.62 -22.21
CA ILE A 175 -7.05 4.43 -20.77
C ILE A 175 -7.28 2.95 -20.43
N PRO A 176 -6.27 2.24 -19.90
CA PRO A 176 -6.42 0.88 -19.39
C PRO A 176 -7.10 0.80 -18.02
#